data_AF-A0A432EXE7-F1
#
_entry.id   AF-A0A432EXE7-F1
#
_cell.length_a   1.000
_cell.length_b   1.000
_cell.length_c   1.000
_cell.angle_alpha   90.00
_cell.angle_beta   90.00
_cell.angle_gamma   90.00
#
_symmetry.space_group_name_H-M   'P 1'
#
loop_
_entity.id
_entity.type
_entity.pdbx_description
1 polymer ?
#
loop_
_entity_poly.entity_id
_entity_poly.type
_entity_poly.pdbx_seq_one_letter_code
_entity_poly.pdbx_strand_id
1 'polypeptide(L)'
;KIIDAAEGRNLEEVETAMLKAASGGGKGIPSLGQDVRKKRRTEIEYLNGHVSEKGRTLGIPTPFNDRIVQIVKELGIGFESNPSHLKPLEEMLP
;
A
#
# COMPACT_ATOMS: atom_id res chain seq x y z
N LYS A 1 1.97 -16.90 -18.72
CA LYS A 1 0.97 -16.08 -19.44
C LYS A 1 1.38 -14.62 -19.27
N ILE A 2 1.39 -13.84 -20.34
CA ILE A 2 1.74 -12.41 -20.28
C ILE A 2 0.46 -11.64 -19.91
N ILE A 3 0.52 -10.79 -18.89
CA ILE A 3 -0.60 -9.96 -18.41
C ILE A 3 -0.26 -8.50 -18.74
N ASP A 4 -0.71 -8.01 -19.89
CA ASP A 4 -0.43 -6.66 -20.43
C ASP A 4 -1.34 -5.57 -19.83
N ALA A 5 -1.54 -5.60 -18.51
CA ALA A 5 -2.45 -4.69 -17.82
C ALA A 5 -2.04 -3.22 -17.92
N ALA A 6 -0.74 -2.95 -18.08
CA ALA A 6 -0.23 -1.60 -18.33
C ALA A 6 -0.77 -1.01 -19.65
N GLU A 7 -1.09 -1.85 -20.63
CA GLU A 7 -1.69 -1.48 -21.92
C GLU A 7 -3.23 -1.56 -21.88
N GLY A 8 -3.82 -1.69 -20.69
CA GLY A 8 -5.27 -1.84 -20.49
C GLY A 8 -5.83 -3.22 -20.87
N ARG A 9 -4.97 -4.22 -21.10
CA ARG A 9 -5.41 -5.59 -21.46
C ARG A 9 -5.39 -6.52 -20.25
N ASN A 10 -6.37 -7.41 -20.15
CA ASN A 10 -6.43 -8.46 -19.12
C ASN A 10 -6.41 -7.92 -17.67
N LEU A 11 -7.02 -6.75 -17.42
CA LEU A 11 -7.09 -6.13 -16.08
C LEU A 11 -7.73 -7.04 -15.04
N GLU A 12 -8.79 -7.76 -15.41
CA GLU A 12 -9.49 -8.74 -14.56
C GLU A 12 -8.55 -9.83 -14.01
N GLU A 13 -7.51 -10.20 -14.77
CA GLU A 13 -6.54 -11.20 -14.33
C GLU A 13 -5.62 -10.65 -13.25
N VAL A 14 -5.24 -9.37 -13.35
CA VAL A 14 -4.49 -8.68 -12.30
C VAL A 14 -5.34 -8.56 -11.05
N GLU A 15 -6.59 -8.12 -11.19
CA GLU A 15 -7.51 -7.98 -10.06
C GLU A 15 -7.72 -9.33 -9.35
N THR A 16 -7.99 -10.39 -10.11
CA THR A 16 -8.15 -11.75 -9.57
C THR A 16 -6.88 -12.20 -8.86
N ALA A 17 -5.70 -11.97 -9.45
CA ALA A 17 -4.43 -12.31 -8.82
C ALA A 17 -4.20 -11.52 -7.53
N MET A 18 -4.53 -10.24 -7.49
CA MET A 18 -4.43 -9.39 -6.30
C MET A 18 -5.38 -9.85 -5.19
N LEU A 19 -6.64 -10.15 -5.52
CA LEU A 19 -7.62 -10.69 -4.56
C LEU A 19 -7.18 -12.04 -3.98
N LYS A 20 -6.64 -12.91 -4.83
CA LYS A 20 -6.09 -14.19 -4.38
C LYS A 20 -4.87 -14.00 -3.47
N ALA A 21 -4.00 -13.05 -3.78
CA ALA A 21 -2.85 -12.73 -2.92
C ALA A 21 -3.28 -12.15 -1.57
N ALA A 22 -4.30 -11.29 -1.56
CA ALA A 22 -4.85 -10.69 -0.35
C ALA A 22 -5.52 -11.75 0.56
N SER A 23 -6.27 -12.68 -0.02
CA SER A 23 -6.93 -13.77 0.71
C SER A 23 -6.01 -14.94 1.07
N GLY A 24 -4.95 -15.15 0.29
CA GLY A 24 -4.01 -16.26 0.42
C GLY A 24 -2.75 -15.96 1.22
N GLY A 25 -2.62 -14.75 1.79
CA GLY A 25 -1.49 -14.36 2.62
C GLY A 25 -1.32 -15.33 3.79
N GLY A 26 -0.28 -16.18 3.73
CA GLY A 26 0.06 -17.08 4.83
C GLY A 26 0.34 -16.31 6.12
N LYS A 27 0.55 -17.02 7.24
CA LYS A 27 0.82 -16.45 8.58
C LYS A 27 2.03 -15.48 8.67
N GLY A 28 2.72 -15.23 7.57
CA GLY A 28 3.88 -14.34 7.49
C GLY A 28 3.48 -12.88 7.50
N ILE A 29 4.22 -12.08 8.26
CA ILE A 29 4.06 -10.62 8.28
C ILE A 29 4.92 -10.02 7.16
N PRO A 30 4.36 -9.14 6.31
CA PRO A 30 5.13 -8.49 5.23
C PRO A 30 6.28 -7.65 5.80
N SER A 31 7.28 -7.33 4.97
CA SER A 31 8.52 -6.64 5.38
C SER A 31 8.26 -5.36 6.19
N LEU A 32 7.39 -4.48 5.70
CA LEU A 32 7.02 -3.25 6.43
C LEU A 32 6.45 -3.56 7.82
N GLY A 33 5.56 -4.56 7.94
CA GLY A 33 5.03 -4.98 9.23
C GLY A 33 6.10 -5.58 10.15
N GLN A 34 7.14 -6.21 9.60
CA GLN A 34 8.29 -6.66 10.40
C GLN A 34 9.13 -5.49 10.90
N ASP A 35 9.30 -4.44 10.11
CA ASP A 35 10.04 -3.23 10.52
C ASP A 35 9.33 -2.51 11.66
N VAL A 36 8.00 -2.37 11.56
CA VAL A 36 7.16 -1.85 12.65
C VAL A 36 7.37 -2.66 13.93
N ARG A 37 7.24 -4.01 13.86
CA ARG A 37 7.44 -4.89 15.03
C ARG A 37 8.85 -4.82 15.62
N LYS A 38 9.87 -4.61 14.79
CA LYS A 38 11.28 -4.51 15.20
C LYS A 38 11.70 -3.06 15.51
N LYS A 39 10.77 -2.11 15.49
CA LYS A 39 11.01 -0.68 15.71
C LYS A 39 12.08 -0.08 14.78
N ARG A 40 12.09 -0.54 13.52
CA ARG A 40 12.97 -0.04 12.47
C ARG A 40 12.28 1.03 11.64
N ARG A 41 13.09 1.83 10.96
CA ARG A 41 12.58 2.75 9.92
C ARG A 41 11.93 1.92 8.82
N THR A 42 10.74 2.34 8.37
CA THR A 42 10.01 1.68 7.27
C THR A 42 10.47 2.24 5.92
N GLU A 43 10.17 1.51 4.85
CA GLU A 43 10.43 1.93 3.47
C GLU A 43 9.22 2.62 2.82
N ILE A 44 8.32 3.22 3.60
CA ILE A 44 7.03 3.71 3.10
C ILE A 44 7.17 4.74 1.97
N GLU A 45 8.21 5.57 2.01
CA GLU A 45 8.49 6.54 0.96
C GLU A 45 8.92 5.90 -0.37
N TYR A 46 9.50 4.70 -0.33
CA TYR A 46 9.94 3.96 -1.51
C TYR A 46 8.89 2.96 -2.01
N LEU A 47 7.87 2.67 -1.20
CA LEU A 47 6.72 1.86 -1.58
C LEU A 47 5.58 2.76 -2.10
N ASN A 48 4.58 3.04 -1.27
CA ASN A 48 3.45 3.91 -1.61
C ASN A 48 3.92 5.32 -1.99
N GLY A 49 4.99 5.82 -1.37
CA GLY A 49 5.57 7.12 -1.72
C GLY A 49 6.10 7.18 -3.15
N HIS A 50 6.64 6.07 -3.68
CA HIS A 50 7.09 5.99 -5.06
C HIS A 50 5.90 6.02 -6.04
N VAL A 51 4.82 5.29 -5.72
CA VAL A 51 3.58 5.34 -6.51
C VAL A 51 3.01 6.75 -6.54
N SER A 52 2.94 7.40 -5.37
CA SER A 52 2.51 8.79 -5.22
C SER A 52 3.35 9.77 -6.03
N GLU A 53 4.68 9.62 -5.99
CA GLU A 53 5.59 10.44 -6.80
C GLU A 53 5.34 10.23 -8.28
N LYS A 54 5.24 8.98 -8.74
CA LYS A 54 4.98 8.68 -10.14
C LYS A 54 3.64 9.22 -10.60
N GLY A 55 2.59 9.08 -9.79
CA GLY A 55 1.26 9.65 -10.03
C GLY A 55 1.34 11.17 -10.25
N ARG A 56 2.01 11.90 -9.34
CA ARG A 56 2.26 13.34 -9.51
C ARG A 56 2.98 13.68 -10.81
N THR A 57 4.03 12.93 -11.19
CA THR A 57 4.75 13.20 -12.45
C THR A 57 3.89 13.00 -13.70
N LEU A 58 2.88 12.15 -13.62
CA LEU A 58 1.96 11.82 -14.71
C LEU A 58 0.63 12.58 -14.64
N GLY A 59 0.42 13.41 -13.61
CA GLY A 59 -0.87 14.06 -13.36
C GLY A 59 -2.00 13.10 -12.97
N ILE A 60 -1.67 11.91 -12.45
CA ILE A 60 -2.64 10.89 -12.03
C ILE A 60 -2.77 10.96 -10.49
N PRO A 61 -3.98 11.23 -9.94
CA PRO A 61 -4.17 11.27 -8.49
C PRO A 61 -4.05 9.87 -7.88
N THR A 62 -3.37 9.78 -6.74
CA THR A 62 -3.13 8.53 -6.01
C THR A 62 -3.58 8.63 -4.54
N PRO A 63 -4.83 9.04 -4.27
CA PRO A 63 -5.26 9.54 -2.97
C PRO A 63 -5.03 8.54 -1.82
N PHE A 64 -5.28 7.25 -2.06
CA PHE A 64 -5.03 6.22 -1.05
C PHE A 64 -3.54 6.03 -0.74
N ASN A 65 -2.67 6.04 -1.75
CA ASN A 65 -1.22 5.95 -1.51
C ASN A 65 -0.71 7.17 -0.75
N ASP A 66 -1.18 8.37 -1.13
CA ASP A 66 -0.81 9.62 -0.46
C ASP A 66 -1.23 9.59 1.02
N ARG A 67 -2.46 9.13 1.31
CA ARG A 67 -2.96 9.03 2.68
C ARG A 67 -2.20 7.98 3.50
N ILE A 68 -1.89 6.82 2.94
CA ILE A 68 -1.10 5.78 3.62
C ILE A 68 0.29 6.32 4.00
N VAL A 69 0.98 7.00 3.07
CA VAL A 69 2.30 7.60 3.33
C VAL A 69 2.21 8.62 4.45
N GLN A 70 1.18 9.47 4.43
CA GLN A 70 0.97 10.47 5.47
C GLN A 70 0.77 9.81 6.84
N ILE A 71 -0.14 8.83 6.96
CA ILE A 71 -0.42 8.13 8.22
C ILE A 71 0.86 7.52 8.80
N VAL A 72 1.63 6.78 7.99
CA VAL A 72 2.86 6.13 8.48
C VAL A 72 3.91 7.15 8.91
N LYS A 73 4.02 8.29 8.21
CA LYS A 73 4.94 9.37 8.59
C LYS A 73 4.51 10.05 9.91
N GLU A 74 3.22 10.29 10.10
CA GLU A 74 2.66 10.88 11.33
C GLU A 74 2.87 9.96 12.54
N LEU A 75 2.72 8.65 12.35
CA LEU A 75 2.97 7.65 13.38
C LEU A 75 4.46 7.52 13.74
N GLY A 76 5.35 7.79 12.80
CA GLY A 76 6.79 7.79 13.02
C GLY A 76 7.43 6.40 13.14
N ILE A 77 8.69 6.35 13.57
CA ILE A 77 9.43 5.08 13.71
C ILE A 77 9.00 4.38 15.00
N GLY A 78 8.72 3.08 14.91
CA GLY A 78 8.43 2.24 16.08
C GLY A 78 7.03 2.39 16.64
N PHE A 79 6.07 2.89 15.84
CA PHE A 79 4.66 2.86 16.18
C PHE A 79 4.16 1.43 16.40
N GLU A 80 3.10 1.26 17.19
CA GLU A 80 2.47 -0.04 17.40
C GLU A 80 1.31 -0.26 16.43
N SER A 81 1.18 -1.48 15.91
CA SER A 81 0.04 -1.83 15.05
C SER A 81 -1.28 -1.67 15.81
N ASN A 82 -2.12 -0.75 15.36
CA ASN A 82 -3.46 -0.53 15.91
C ASN A 82 -4.48 -0.38 14.76
N PRO A 83 -5.61 -1.12 14.78
CA PRO A 83 -6.68 -0.96 13.80
C PRO A 83 -7.21 0.48 13.69
N SER A 84 -7.13 1.28 14.75
CA SER A 84 -7.56 2.69 14.72
C SER A 84 -6.80 3.54 13.69
N HIS A 85 -5.58 3.14 13.31
CA HIS A 85 -4.79 3.82 12.28
C HIS A 85 -5.40 3.69 10.88
N LEU A 86 -6.35 2.76 10.68
CA LEU A 86 -7.05 2.56 9.41
C LEU A 86 -8.26 3.46 9.23
N LYS A 87 -8.81 4.03 10.31
CA LYS A 87 -10.01 4.88 10.26
C LYS A 87 -9.96 5.96 9.18
N PRO A 88 -8.84 6.70 9.01
CA PRO A 88 -8.80 7.73 7.99
C PRO A 88 -8.81 7.19 6.55
N LEU A 89 -8.52 5.91 6.34
CA LEU A 89 -8.65 5.24 5.03
C LEU A 89 -10.06 4.69 4.84
N GLU A 90 -10.69 4.19 5.90
CA GLU A 90 -12.09 3.73 5.87
C GLU A 90 -13.03 4.88 5.48
N GLU A 91 -12.79 6.08 6.00
CA GLU A 91 -13.52 7.31 5.67
C GLU A 91 -13.37 7.75 4.19
N MET A 92 -12.40 7.19 3.45
CA MET A 92 -12.20 7.47 2.02
C MET A 92 -12.90 6.47 1.10
N LEU A 93 -13.46 5.38 1.64
CA LEU A 93 -14.16 4.39 0.84
C LEU A 93 -15.47 4.99 0.28
N PRO A 94 -15.85 4.63 -0.96
CA PRO A 94 -17.09 5.08 -1.58
C PRO A 94 -18.35 4.44 -0.96
#